data_AF-A0A6I6XNU3-F1
#
_entry.id   AF-A0A6I6XNU3-F1
#
_cell.length_a   1.000
_cell.length_b   1.000
_cell.length_c   1.000
_cell.angle_alpha   90.00
_cell.angle_beta   90.00
_cell.angle_gamma   90.00
#
_symmetry.space_group_name_H-M   'P 1'
#
loop_
_entity.id
_entity.type
_entity.pdbx_description
1 polymer ?
#
loop_
_entity_poly.entity_id
_entity_poly.type
_entity_poly.pdbx_seq_one_letter_code
_entity_poly.pdbx_strand_id
1 'polypeptide(L)'
;MTYEEHFAQVERQFLWHNQTVHTPSGLKIRSNGTSWTGLHEAFKGDDGTELVIGEHSDVEISFNQEVECLRLEYYVVSDQYFDDVQMLLDTDGYDMDLIAPVPRNFYWLTLSGSGFTDFRPGPISTQPYHQVIDGPFRRLTISTSQAGTVHIRRLEWTRTCRH
;
A
#
# COMPACT_ATOMS: atom_id res chain seq x y z
N MET A 1 -9.11 -7.53 -20.00
CA MET A 1 -9.33 -8.52 -18.92
C MET A 1 -8.81 -7.90 -17.65
N THR A 2 -9.65 -7.85 -16.62
CA THR A 2 -9.31 -7.31 -15.31
C THR A 2 -9.04 -8.46 -14.36
N TYR A 3 -7.99 -8.32 -13.55
CA TYR A 3 -7.60 -9.25 -12.51
C TYR A 3 -7.82 -8.59 -11.15
N GLU A 4 -8.03 -9.40 -10.11
CA GLU A 4 -8.23 -8.90 -8.76
C GLU A 4 -7.64 -9.86 -7.72
N GLU A 5 -7.23 -9.29 -6.60
CA GLU A 5 -6.85 -10.01 -5.38
C GLU A 5 -7.58 -9.37 -4.21
N HIS A 6 -8.41 -10.15 -3.53
CA HIS A 6 -9.09 -9.75 -2.29
C HIS A 6 -8.39 -10.42 -1.13
N PHE A 7 -7.76 -9.64 -0.26
CA PHE A 7 -7.06 -10.22 0.88
C PHE A 7 -8.02 -10.83 1.89
N ALA A 8 -9.29 -10.39 1.93
CA ALA A 8 -10.29 -10.82 2.91
C ALA A 8 -10.47 -12.34 3.07
N GLN A 9 -10.16 -13.11 2.01
CA GLN A 9 -10.31 -14.57 1.97
C GLN A 9 -9.00 -15.33 2.17
N VAL A 10 -7.88 -14.64 2.40
CA VAL A 10 -6.57 -15.25 2.51
C VAL A 10 -6.25 -15.55 3.98
N GLU A 11 -5.66 -16.71 4.24
CA GLU A 11 -5.30 -17.11 5.60
C GLU A 11 -4.33 -16.14 6.25
N ARG A 12 -4.50 -15.95 7.57
CA ARG A 12 -3.64 -15.09 8.38
C ARG A 12 -2.23 -15.67 8.41
N GLN A 13 -1.24 -14.85 8.08
CA GLN A 13 0.16 -15.26 8.14
C GLN A 13 1.09 -14.06 8.22
N PHE A 14 2.17 -14.23 8.95
CA PHE A 14 3.28 -13.27 8.93
C PHE A 14 4.07 -13.41 7.64
N LEU A 15 4.55 -12.29 7.12
CA LEU A 15 5.56 -12.24 6.08
C LEU A 15 6.93 -12.05 6.74
N TRP A 16 7.64 -13.15 6.94
CA TRP A 16 9.01 -13.07 7.44
C TRP A 16 9.94 -12.42 6.42
N HIS A 17 11.06 -11.90 6.90
CA HIS A 17 12.08 -11.28 6.05
C HIS A 17 12.49 -12.22 4.90
N ASN A 18 12.42 -11.73 3.66
CA ASN A 18 12.64 -12.45 2.41
C ASN A 18 11.68 -13.60 2.10
N GLN A 19 10.64 -13.84 2.91
CA GLN A 19 9.61 -14.82 2.59
C GLN A 19 8.78 -14.30 1.40
N THR A 20 8.55 -15.18 0.43
CA THR A 20 7.67 -14.89 -0.71
C THR A 20 6.38 -15.67 -0.55
N VAL A 21 5.25 -14.96 -0.51
CA VAL A 21 3.91 -15.52 -0.53
C VAL A 21 3.33 -15.42 -1.93
N HIS A 22 2.68 -16.50 -2.35
CA HIS A 22 1.96 -16.56 -3.61
C HIS A 22 0.45 -16.48 -3.33
N THR A 23 -0.22 -15.58 -4.03
CA THR A 23 -1.68 -15.44 -3.95
C THR A 23 -2.37 -16.26 -5.05
N PRO A 24 -3.67 -16.60 -4.90
CA PRO A 24 -4.43 -17.28 -5.95
C PRO A 24 -4.51 -16.52 -7.28
N SER A 25 -4.53 -15.18 -7.27
CA SER A 25 -4.46 -14.36 -8.50
C SER A 25 -3.09 -14.39 -9.20
N GLY A 26 -2.08 -14.97 -8.54
CA GLY A 26 -0.73 -15.12 -9.04
C GLY A 26 0.22 -13.99 -8.65
N LEU A 27 -0.17 -13.07 -7.77
CA LEU A 27 0.78 -12.10 -7.21
C LEU A 27 1.82 -12.81 -6.35
N LYS A 28 3.04 -12.28 -6.35
CA LYS A 28 4.09 -12.66 -5.40
C LYS A 28 4.34 -11.49 -4.47
N ILE A 29 4.16 -11.71 -3.17
CA ILE A 29 4.32 -10.69 -2.13
C ILE A 29 5.55 -11.06 -1.32
N ARG A 30 6.51 -10.14 -1.22
CA ARG A 30 7.74 -10.33 -0.48
C ARG A 30 7.96 -9.16 0.47
N SER A 31 8.20 -9.47 1.75
CA SER A 31 8.60 -8.47 2.74
C SER A 31 10.11 -8.48 2.89
N ASN A 32 10.73 -7.31 2.84
CA ASN A 32 12.13 -7.10 3.25
C ASN A 32 12.22 -6.49 4.67
N GLY A 33 11.10 -6.27 5.34
CA GLY A 33 11.06 -5.77 6.72
C GLY A 33 11.22 -6.88 7.78
N THR A 34 11.56 -6.47 8.99
CA THR A 34 11.54 -7.33 10.19
C THR A 34 10.36 -7.03 11.11
N SER A 35 9.56 -6.01 10.78
CA SER A 35 8.42 -5.54 11.57
C SER A 35 7.15 -6.35 11.27
N TRP A 36 6.06 -5.98 11.95
CA TRP A 36 4.72 -6.58 11.83
C TRP A 36 4.13 -6.39 10.41
N THR A 37 4.52 -7.26 9.49
CA THR A 37 4.06 -7.27 8.11
C THR A 37 3.47 -8.63 7.78
N GLY A 38 2.31 -8.66 7.13
CA GLY A 38 1.62 -9.92 6.87
C GLY A 38 0.17 -9.76 6.45
N LEU A 39 -0.52 -10.90 6.40
CA LEU A 39 -1.97 -10.96 6.25
C LEU A 39 -2.58 -11.04 7.65
N HIS A 40 -3.25 -9.98 8.07
CA HIS A 40 -3.80 -9.82 9.41
C HIS A 40 -5.29 -9.57 9.37
N GLU A 41 -5.96 -9.77 10.50
CA GLU A 41 -7.37 -9.44 10.65
C GLU A 41 -7.61 -7.96 10.33
N ALA A 42 -8.65 -7.69 9.53
CA ALA A 42 -8.96 -6.35 9.10
C ALA A 42 -9.23 -5.43 10.30
N PHE A 43 -8.58 -4.26 10.32
CA PHE A 43 -8.63 -3.39 11.50
C PHE A 43 -9.92 -2.55 11.56
N LYS A 44 -10.43 -2.10 10.42
CA LYS A 44 -11.62 -1.23 10.36
C LYS A 44 -12.91 -1.99 10.06
N GLY A 45 -13.42 -2.73 11.06
CA GLY A 45 -14.82 -3.16 11.15
C GLY A 45 -15.33 -4.10 10.05
N ASP A 46 -14.46 -4.53 9.14
CA ASP A 46 -14.73 -5.51 8.11
C ASP A 46 -14.31 -6.90 8.58
N ASP A 47 -15.07 -7.93 8.21
CA ASP A 47 -14.67 -9.32 8.44
C ASP A 47 -13.61 -9.73 7.40
N GLY A 48 -12.60 -10.48 7.85
CA GLY A 48 -11.59 -11.08 6.99
C GLY A 48 -10.17 -10.57 7.27
N THR A 49 -9.32 -10.61 6.26
CA THR A 49 -7.91 -10.25 6.35
C THR A 49 -7.48 -9.16 5.36
N GLU A 50 -6.39 -8.47 5.70
CA GLU A 50 -5.78 -7.39 4.92
C GLU A 50 -4.27 -7.61 4.86
N LEU A 51 -3.62 -7.15 3.79
CA LEU A 51 -2.17 -7.04 3.75
C LEU A 51 -1.78 -5.80 4.55
N VAL A 52 -1.19 -6.03 5.73
CA VAL A 52 -0.71 -4.99 6.63
C VAL A 52 0.79 -4.87 6.49
N ILE A 53 1.26 -3.64 6.29
CA ILE A 53 2.67 -3.29 6.16
C ILE A 53 3.00 -2.40 7.35
N GLY A 54 3.63 -2.99 8.36
CA GLY A 54 4.02 -2.28 9.57
C GLY A 54 5.12 -1.25 9.33
N GLU A 55 5.51 -0.53 10.37
CA GLU A 55 6.55 0.50 10.32
C GLU A 55 7.90 -0.01 9.80
N HIS A 56 8.66 0.87 9.15
CA HIS A 56 10.01 0.59 8.64
C HIS A 56 10.09 -0.71 7.81
N SER A 57 9.09 -0.94 6.96
CA SER A 57 8.99 -2.15 6.17
C SER A 57 8.90 -1.82 4.68
N ASP A 58 9.53 -2.66 3.88
CA ASP A 58 9.42 -2.65 2.44
C ASP A 58 8.70 -3.92 1.99
N VAL A 59 7.55 -3.76 1.35
CA VAL A 59 6.80 -4.89 0.77
C VAL A 59 6.74 -4.73 -0.73
N GLU A 60 7.28 -5.72 -1.43
CA GLU A 60 7.24 -5.82 -2.89
C GLU A 60 6.09 -6.74 -3.31
N ILE A 61 5.25 -6.25 -4.21
CA ILE A 61 4.18 -6.97 -4.89
C ILE A 61 4.59 -7.09 -6.35
N SER A 62 4.92 -8.32 -6.77
CA SER A 62 5.26 -8.66 -8.15
C SER A 62 4.05 -9.24 -8.87
N PHE A 63 3.78 -8.68 -10.05
CA PHE A 63 2.72 -9.12 -10.94
C PHE A 63 3.30 -10.10 -11.98
N ASN A 64 2.53 -11.13 -12.35
CA ASN A 64 2.96 -12.11 -13.37
C ASN A 64 3.08 -11.51 -14.77
N GLN A 65 2.47 -10.34 -15.01
CA GLN A 65 2.45 -9.63 -16.28
C GLN A 65 2.67 -8.14 -16.03
N GLU A 66 2.99 -7.40 -17.07
CA GLU A 66 3.09 -5.94 -17.00
C GLU A 66 1.69 -5.36 -16.83
N VAL A 67 1.55 -4.52 -15.80
CA VAL A 67 0.32 -3.86 -15.38
C VAL A 67 0.23 -2.53 -16.10
N GLU A 68 -0.91 -2.29 -16.75
CA GLU A 68 -1.23 -1.02 -17.40
C GLU A 68 -1.92 -0.06 -16.43
N CYS A 69 -2.79 -0.57 -15.56
CA CYS A 69 -3.46 0.21 -14.54
C CYS A 69 -3.69 -0.68 -13.31
N LEU A 70 -3.44 -0.14 -12.12
CA LEU A 70 -3.71 -0.75 -10.82
C LEU A 70 -4.62 0.16 -10.01
N ARG A 71 -5.70 -0.40 -9.48
CA ARG A 71 -6.53 0.22 -8.46
C ARG A 71 -6.25 -0.46 -7.13
N LEU A 72 -5.72 0.33 -6.20
CA LEU A 72 -5.32 -0.07 -4.86
C LEU A 72 -6.37 0.44 -3.86
N GLU A 73 -7.01 -0.47 -3.13
CA GLU A 73 -7.87 -0.13 -1.99
C GLU A 73 -7.07 -0.23 -0.69
N TYR A 74 -6.89 0.89 0.00
CA TYR A 74 -6.04 0.96 1.19
C TYR A 74 -6.47 2.03 2.18
N TYR A 75 -5.88 1.99 3.37
CA TYR A 75 -5.86 3.09 4.34
C TYR A 75 -4.57 3.04 5.17
N VAL A 76 -4.31 4.11 5.91
CA VAL A 76 -3.14 4.26 6.77
C VAL A 76 -3.61 4.45 8.21
N VAL A 77 -2.97 3.71 9.12
CA VAL A 77 -3.12 3.87 10.56
C VAL A 77 -1.81 4.40 11.11
N SER A 78 -1.87 5.46 11.92
CA SER A 78 -0.70 6.00 12.61
C SER A 78 -0.78 5.70 14.10
N ASP A 79 0.32 5.19 14.65
CA ASP A 79 0.51 5.00 16.09
C ASP A 79 1.05 6.28 16.77
N GLN A 80 1.49 7.27 15.98
CA GLN A 80 1.84 8.60 16.49
C GLN A 80 0.54 9.42 16.61
N TYR A 81 0.24 9.89 17.82
CA TYR A 81 -0.95 10.63 18.25
C TYR A 81 -1.93 11.03 17.14
N PHE A 82 -3.14 10.46 17.21
CA PHE A 82 -4.28 10.68 16.32
C PHE A 82 -4.56 12.17 15.99
N ASP A 83 -4.17 13.09 16.87
CA ASP A 83 -4.27 14.55 16.70
C ASP A 83 -3.41 15.10 15.56
N ASP A 84 -2.20 14.56 15.33
CA ASP A 84 -1.30 15.05 14.27
C ASP A 84 -1.81 14.69 12.87
N VAL A 85 -2.52 13.56 12.75
CA VAL A 85 -3.10 13.11 11.47
C VAL A 85 -4.40 13.85 11.14
N GLN A 86 -5.23 14.16 12.15
CA GLN A 86 -6.39 15.05 11.94
C GLN A 86 -5.96 16.45 11.53
N MET A 87 -4.94 17.02 12.19
CA MET A 87 -4.40 18.33 11.82
C MET A 87 -3.85 18.39 10.39
N LEU A 88 -3.27 17.30 9.87
CA LEU A 88 -2.79 17.24 8.48
C LEU A 88 -3.93 17.16 7.45
N LEU A 89 -5.02 16.47 7.78
CA LEU A 89 -6.19 16.31 6.90
C LEU A 89 -7.13 17.53 6.94
N ASP A 90 -7.14 18.29 8.03
CA ASP A 90 -7.96 19.50 8.19
C ASP A 90 -7.37 20.74 7.47
N THR A 91 -6.17 20.64 6.89
CA THR A 91 -5.48 21.76 6.24
C THR A 91 -5.95 22.10 4.83
N ASP A 92 -6.88 21.34 4.24
CA ASP A 92 -7.43 21.64 2.90
C ASP A 92 -8.42 22.82 2.89
N GLY A 93 -8.59 23.53 4.01
CA GLY A 93 -9.68 24.49 4.20
C GLY A 93 -9.35 25.92 4.64
N TYR A 94 -8.19 26.24 5.24
CA TYR A 94 -8.00 27.58 5.82
C TYR A 94 -6.57 28.14 5.73
N ASP A 95 -6.53 29.39 5.25
CA ASP A 95 -5.42 30.33 5.27
C ASP A 95 -4.94 30.58 6.71
N MET A 96 -3.72 30.15 7.05
CA MET A 96 -3.02 30.55 8.27
C MET A 96 -1.51 30.27 8.18
N ASP A 97 -0.72 31.33 8.38
CA ASP A 97 0.73 31.35 8.66
C ASP A 97 1.12 30.66 9.98
N LEU A 98 0.58 29.47 10.26
CA LEU A 98 1.12 28.56 11.26
C LEU A 98 2.08 27.64 10.54
N ILE A 99 3.34 27.60 11.00
CA ILE A 99 4.42 26.73 10.50
C ILE A 99 3.84 25.34 10.23
N ALA A 100 3.49 25.07 8.97
CA ALA A 100 2.86 23.83 8.59
C ALA A 100 3.85 22.72 8.97
N PRO A 101 3.46 21.72 9.80
CA PRO A 101 4.31 20.58 10.03
C PRO A 101 4.65 20.01 8.64
N VAL A 102 5.95 19.87 8.37
CA VAL A 102 6.47 19.34 7.10
C VAL A 102 5.66 18.09 6.75
N PRO A 103 5.12 17.96 5.52
CA PRO A 103 4.36 16.79 5.12
C PRO A 103 5.18 15.54 5.43
N ARG A 104 4.82 14.82 6.50
CA ARG A 104 5.47 13.57 6.84
C ARG A 104 4.89 12.54 5.89
N ASN A 105 5.68 12.16 4.89
CA ASN A 105 5.30 11.03 4.04
C ASN A 105 5.30 9.77 4.93
N PHE A 106 4.11 9.17 5.12
CA PHE A 106 3.96 7.97 5.94
C PHE A 106 4.50 6.75 5.22
N TYR A 107 4.42 6.74 3.88
CA TYR A 107 4.95 5.69 3.04
C TYR A 107 5.25 6.21 1.62
N TRP A 108 5.99 5.41 0.86
CA TRP A 108 6.33 5.65 -0.54
C TRP A 108 5.94 4.47 -1.42
N LEU A 109 5.63 4.78 -2.67
CA LEU A 109 5.38 3.83 -3.74
C LEU A 109 6.56 3.85 -4.70
N THR A 110 7.15 2.68 -4.94
CA THR A 110 8.15 2.48 -6.00
C THR A 110 7.57 1.56 -7.06
N LEU A 111 7.36 2.06 -8.27
CA LEU A 111 6.91 1.26 -9.40
C LEU A 111 8.14 0.89 -10.23
N SER A 112 8.34 -0.39 -10.55
CA SER A 112 9.43 -0.78 -11.45
C SER A 112 8.96 -1.72 -12.56
N GLY A 113 9.45 -1.47 -13.77
CA GLY A 113 9.04 -2.13 -15.01
C GLY A 113 10.17 -2.24 -16.02
N SER A 114 9.84 -2.44 -17.30
CA SER A 114 10.77 -2.72 -18.41
C SER A 114 11.73 -1.55 -18.73
N GLY A 115 12.62 -1.18 -17.80
CA GLY A 115 13.62 -0.13 -17.93
C GLY A 115 13.30 1.19 -17.20
N PHE A 116 12.23 1.24 -16.40
CA PHE A 116 11.84 2.43 -15.66
C PHE A 116 11.54 2.10 -14.19
N THR A 117 11.87 3.05 -13.33
CA THR A 117 11.53 3.06 -11.91
C THR A 117 10.93 4.43 -11.56
N ASP A 118 9.68 4.45 -11.13
CA ASP A 118 9.01 5.63 -10.56
C ASP A 118 9.08 5.55 -9.03
N PHE A 119 9.34 6.68 -8.39
CA PHE A 119 9.33 6.80 -6.94
C PHE A 119 8.48 8.00 -6.55
N ARG A 120 7.45 7.77 -5.73
CA ARG A 120 6.51 8.83 -5.33
C ARG A 120 5.99 8.62 -3.91
N PRO A 121 5.68 9.71 -3.18
CA PRO A 121 5.01 9.60 -1.90
C PRO A 121 3.62 8.99 -2.06
N GLY A 122 3.22 8.21 -1.07
CA GLY A 122 1.88 7.64 -0.98
C GLY A 122 0.87 8.65 -0.41
N PRO A 123 -0.34 8.77 -0.99
CA PRO A 123 -1.39 9.60 -0.40
C PRO A 123 -1.83 9.04 0.95
N ILE A 124 -2.15 9.90 1.90
CA ILE A 124 -2.60 9.47 3.23
C ILE A 124 -4.12 9.47 3.23
N SER A 125 -4.71 8.35 3.64
CA SER A 125 -6.14 8.27 3.94
C SER A 125 -6.32 7.44 5.20
N THR A 126 -6.99 7.99 6.21
CA THR A 126 -7.34 7.23 7.41
C THR A 126 -8.54 6.32 7.19
N GLN A 127 -9.33 6.54 6.13
CA GLN A 127 -10.47 5.70 5.75
C GLN A 127 -10.15 4.89 4.47
N PRO A 128 -10.83 3.76 4.22
CA PRO A 128 -10.67 3.02 2.98
C PRO A 128 -10.81 3.93 1.75
N TYR A 129 -9.75 4.02 0.96
CA TYR A 129 -9.64 4.88 -0.20
C TYR A 129 -9.13 4.09 -1.40
N HIS A 130 -9.51 4.53 -2.60
CA HIS A 130 -9.08 3.92 -3.85
C HIS A 130 -8.10 4.84 -4.57
N GLN A 131 -6.85 4.40 -4.68
CA GLN A 131 -5.85 5.05 -5.50
C GLN A 131 -5.70 4.32 -6.83
N VAL A 132 -5.74 5.07 -7.93
CA VAL A 132 -5.39 4.57 -9.27
C VAL A 132 -3.92 4.87 -9.54
N ILE A 133 -3.20 3.85 -10.03
CA ILE A 133 -1.77 3.86 -10.31
C ILE A 133 -1.59 3.41 -11.76
N ASP A 134 -1.18 4.34 -12.61
CA ASP A 134 -0.93 4.07 -14.01
C ASP A 134 0.41 3.35 -14.24
N GLY A 135 0.41 2.46 -15.22
CA GLY A 135 1.55 1.69 -15.70
C GLY A 135 2.32 2.37 -16.84
N PRO A 136 3.24 1.63 -17.51
CA PRO A 136 3.52 0.21 -17.33
C PRO A 136 4.49 -0.10 -16.17
N PHE A 137 4.16 -1.07 -15.32
CA PHE A 137 5.10 -1.64 -14.33
C PHE A 137 4.86 -3.13 -14.10
N ARG A 138 5.82 -3.82 -13.46
CA ARG A 138 5.68 -5.23 -13.06
C ARG A 138 5.81 -5.46 -11.56
N ARG A 139 6.37 -4.50 -10.84
CA ARG A 139 6.54 -4.55 -9.40
C ARG A 139 6.11 -3.23 -8.79
N LEU A 140 5.35 -3.33 -7.71
CA LEU A 140 5.03 -2.25 -6.81
C LEU A 140 5.71 -2.54 -5.48
N THR A 141 6.57 -1.64 -5.01
CA THR A 141 7.10 -1.69 -3.64
C THR A 141 6.45 -0.59 -2.82
N ILE A 142 5.98 -0.96 -1.63
CA ILE A 142 5.40 -0.05 -0.65
C ILE A 142 6.35 -0.01 0.53
N SER A 143 6.90 1.17 0.79
CA SER A 143 7.92 1.43 1.81
C SER A 143 7.34 2.31 2.89
N THR A 144 7.23 1.83 4.12
CA THR A 144 6.64 2.57 5.25
C THR A 144 7.71 3.25 6.09
N SER A 145 7.36 4.43 6.62
CA SER A 145 8.15 5.16 7.61
C SER A 145 7.89 4.64 9.04
N GLN A 146 8.44 5.33 10.05
CA GLN A 146 8.13 5.10 11.47
C GLN A 146 6.73 5.61 11.88
N ALA A 147 6.08 6.39 11.03
CA ALA A 147 4.89 7.14 11.44
C ALA A 147 3.58 6.41 11.09
N GLY A 148 3.59 5.29 10.39
CA GLY A 148 2.34 4.61 10.07
C GLY A 148 2.47 3.23 9.45
N THR A 149 1.38 2.51 9.62
CA THR A 149 1.10 1.18 9.09
C THR A 149 0.12 1.32 7.92
N VAL A 150 0.43 0.67 6.79
CA VAL A 150 -0.42 0.68 5.60
C VAL A 150 -1.23 -0.61 5.55
N HIS A 151 -2.55 -0.47 5.42
CA HIS A 151 -3.49 -1.58 5.29
C HIS A 151 -4.01 -1.64 3.86
N ILE A 152 -3.83 -2.77 3.20
CA ILE A 152 -4.28 -2.99 1.83
C ILE A 152 -5.37 -4.06 1.84
N ARG A 153 -6.54 -3.67 1.35
CA ARG A 153 -7.73 -4.51 1.34
C ARG A 153 -7.85 -5.31 0.07
N ARG A 154 -7.61 -4.65 -1.07
CA ARG A 154 -7.83 -5.21 -2.39
C ARG A 154 -6.92 -4.57 -3.43
N LEU A 155 -6.59 -5.37 -4.44
CA LEU A 155 -5.93 -4.94 -5.66
C LEU A 155 -6.81 -5.32 -6.85
N GLU A 156 -6.98 -4.42 -7.81
CA GLU A 156 -7.57 -4.69 -9.11
C GLU A 156 -6.62 -4.16 -10.19
N TRP A 157 -6.31 -4.94 -11.23
CA TRP A 157 -5.40 -4.47 -12.28
C TRP A 157 -5.75 -4.96 -13.67
N THR A 158 -5.29 -4.21 -14.66
CA THR A 158 -5.31 -4.58 -16.07
C THR A 158 -3.90 -4.85 -16.56
N ARG A 159 -3.76 -5.82 -17.48
CA ARG A 159 -2.49 -6.10 -18.15
C ARG A 159 -2.30 -5.15 -19.33
N THR A 160 -1.05 -4.81 -19.66
CA THR A 160 -0.73 -4.15 -20.92
C THR A 160 -1.15 -5.01 -22.10
N CYS A 161 -1.96 -4.46 -23.00
CA CYS A 161 -2.25 -5.10 -24.28
C CYS A 161 -1.11 -4.75 -25.25
N ARG A 162 -0.07 -5.59 -25.32
CA ARG A 162 0.87 -5.51 -26.44
C ARG A 162 0.19 -6.15 -27.65
N HIS A 163 -0.17 -5.34 -28.63
CA HIS A 163 -0.66 -5.77 -29.95
C HIS A 163 0.46 -6.41 -30.78
#